data_AF-A0A8T4CXH1-F1
#
_entry.id   AF-A0A8T4CXH1-F1
#
_cell.length_a   1.000
_cell.length_b   1.000
_cell.length_c   1.000
_cell.angle_alpha   90.00
_cell.angle_beta   90.00
_cell.angle_gamma   90.00
#
_symmetry.space_group_name_H-M   'P 1'
#
loop_
_entity.id
_entity.type
_entity.pdbx_description
1 polymer ?
#
loop_
_entity_poly.entity_id
_entity_poly.type
_entity_poly.pdbx_seq_one_letter_code
_entity_poly.pdbx_strand_id
1 'polypeptide(L)'
;MKELKPHIKRQTIISTTKGIDDKGQVMTDIIEKNLRVKKSKVYAISGPSIAKEVASGHHTVLVLGGTKNKNGRFVERVLRTDKMHITLSSDKDGIQLLGFYKNVIAILVGICEELGGEIILKQH
;
A
#
# COMPACT_ATOMS: atom_id res chain seq x y z
N MET A 1 13.25 13.45 -2.92
CA MET A 1 13.34 13.41 -1.44
C MET A 1 14.24 14.49 -0.83
N LYS A 2 15.41 14.81 -1.42
CA LYS A 2 16.33 15.83 -0.88
C LYS A 2 15.69 17.22 -0.73
N GLU A 3 14.87 17.64 -1.69
CA GLU A 3 14.14 18.91 -1.68
C GLU A 3 12.98 18.96 -0.67
N LEU A 4 12.37 17.81 -0.37
CA LEU A 4 11.27 17.71 0.59
C LEU A 4 11.77 17.77 2.04
N LYS A 5 12.99 17.30 2.29
CA LYS A 5 13.55 17.14 3.64
C LYS A 5 13.48 18.41 4.53
N PRO A 6 13.78 19.63 4.05
CA PRO A 6 13.68 20.85 4.87
C PRO A 6 12.24 21.18 5.31
N HIS A 7 11.24 20.68 4.58
CA HIS A 7 9.82 20.99 4.79
C HIS A 7 9.10 19.96 5.67
N ILE A 8 9.73 18.80 5.91
CA ILE A 8 9.17 17.73 6.74
C ILE A 8 9.62 17.93 8.19
N LYS A 9 8.66 18.29 9.05
CA LYS A 9 8.86 18.49 10.49
C LYS A 9 8.13 17.44 11.31
N ARG A 10 6.79 17.45 11.23
CA ARG A 10 5.93 16.63 12.11
C ARG A 10 4.89 15.79 11.37
N GLN A 11 4.79 15.93 10.05
CA GLN A 11 3.79 15.32 9.20
C GLN A 11 3.83 13.78 9.26
N THR A 12 2.66 13.17 9.07
CA THR A 12 2.53 11.76 8.72
C THR A 12 2.75 11.61 7.23
N ILE A 13 3.54 10.63 6.81
CA ILE A 13 3.87 10.38 5.41
C ILE A 13 3.23 9.06 5.01
N ILE A 14 2.53 9.06 3.88
CA ILE A 14 1.89 7.88 3.31
C ILE A 14 2.50 7.65 1.92
N SER A 15 3.15 6.51 1.75
CA SER A 15 3.61 6.05 0.45
C SER A 15 2.45 5.43 -0.32
N THR A 16 2.18 5.96 -1.50
CA THR A 16 1.25 5.38 -2.48
C THR A 16 1.98 4.62 -3.59
N THR A 17 3.31 4.56 -3.54
CA THR A 17 4.13 3.86 -4.53
C THR A 17 4.01 2.36 -4.34
N LYS A 18 3.84 1.64 -5.45
CA LYS A 18 3.93 0.18 -5.52
C LYS A 18 5.32 -0.20 -6.01
N GLY A 19 5.95 -1.17 -5.37
CA GLY A 19 7.29 -1.65 -5.74
C GLY A 19 8.36 -1.46 -4.68
N ILE A 20 9.55 -1.91 -5.05
CA ILE A 20 10.79 -1.85 -4.26
C ILE A 20 11.86 -1.16 -5.12
N ASP A 21 12.93 -0.65 -4.49
CA ASP A 21 14.07 -0.11 -5.24
C ASP A 21 14.96 -1.21 -5.83
N ASP A 22 16.00 -0.78 -6.54
CA ASP A 22 17.03 -1.61 -7.15
C ASP A 22 17.79 -2.50 -6.16
N LYS A 23 17.69 -2.22 -4.86
CA LYS A 23 18.33 -2.95 -3.75
C LYS A 23 17.33 -3.80 -2.97
N GLY A 24 16.09 -3.90 -3.45
CA GLY A 24 15.03 -4.67 -2.81
C GLY A 24 14.43 -4.00 -1.57
N GLN A 25 14.65 -2.70 -1.36
CA GLN A 25 14.09 -1.96 -0.23
C GLN A 25 12.66 -1.50 -0.53
N VAL A 26 11.77 -1.69 0.44
CA VAL A 26 10.41 -1.13 0.37
C VAL A 26 10.43 0.39 0.51
N MET A 27 9.50 1.08 -0.14
CA MET A 27 9.48 2.55 -0.22
C MET A 27 9.41 3.21 1.16
N THR A 28 8.71 2.63 2.11
CA THR A 28 8.65 3.16 3.48
C THR A 28 10.02 3.24 4.15
N ASP A 29 10.90 2.28 3.90
CA ASP A 29 12.23 2.25 4.51
C ASP A 29 13.16 3.28 3.86
N ILE A 30 13.02 3.46 2.55
CA ILE A 30 13.70 4.52 1.81
C ILE A 30 13.28 5.90 2.34
N ILE A 31 11.98 6.12 2.56
CA ILE A 31 11.43 7.36 3.13
C ILE A 31 11.98 7.59 4.54
N GLU A 32 11.90 6.58 5.41
CA GLU A 32 12.39 6.64 6.79
C GLU A 32 13.86 7.05 6.84
N LYS A 33 14.71 6.40 6.02
CA LYS A 33 16.15 6.65 5.95
C LYS A 33 16.48 8.03 5.37
N ASN A 34 15.90 8.40 4.23
CA ASN A 34 16.27 9.64 3.53
C ASN A 34 15.75 10.89 4.25
N LEU A 35 14.52 10.84 4.76
CA LEU A 35 13.90 11.96 5.46
C LEU A 35 14.21 11.98 6.96
N ARG A 36 14.87 10.94 7.51
CA ARG A 36 15.20 10.81 8.94
C ARG A 36 13.96 10.93 9.83
N VAL A 37 12.87 10.30 9.42
CA VAL A 37 11.60 10.30 10.15
C VAL A 37 11.40 9.00 10.92
N LYS A 38 10.67 9.07 12.04
CA LYS A 38 10.36 7.87 12.84
C LYS A 38 9.45 6.93 12.04
N LYS A 39 9.70 5.61 12.13
CA LYS A 39 8.85 4.56 11.51
C LYS A 39 7.36 4.74 11.82
N SER A 40 7.04 5.19 13.03
CA SER A 40 5.68 5.45 13.50
C SER A 40 4.94 6.60 12.79
N LYS A 41 5.61 7.30 11.87
CA LYS A 41 5.03 8.36 11.03
C LYS A 41 4.97 8.00 9.55
N VAL A 42 5.49 6.84 9.15
CA VAL A 42 5.55 6.43 7.75
C VAL A 42 4.63 5.23 7.55
N TYR A 43 3.75 5.36 6.58
CA TYR A 43 2.74 4.37 6.24
C TYR A 43 2.84 4.04 4.75
N ALA A 44 2.34 2.88 4.36
CA ALA A 44 2.11 2.52 2.96
C ALA A 44 0.62 2.24 2.76
N ILE A 45 0.07 2.59 1.61
CA ILE A 45 -1.29 2.19 1.24
C ILE A 45 -1.22 1.26 0.02
N SER A 46 -1.91 0.12 0.11
CA SER A 46 -1.98 -0.87 -0.96
C SER A 46 -3.38 -1.46 -1.05
N GLY A 47 -3.65 -2.18 -2.13
CA GLY A 47 -4.96 -2.75 -2.46
C GLY A 47 -5.33 -2.55 -3.93
N PRO A 48 -6.47 -3.12 -4.36
CA PRO A 48 -7.10 -2.79 -5.63
C PRO A 48 -7.42 -1.29 -5.61
N SER A 49 -6.66 -0.50 -6.36
CA SER A 49 -6.72 0.96 -6.31
C SER A 49 -6.65 1.54 -7.71
N ILE A 50 -7.43 0.97 -8.63
CA ILE A 50 -7.49 1.45 -10.01
C ILE A 50 -8.06 2.86 -9.95
N ALA A 51 -7.23 3.87 -10.26
CA ALA A 51 -7.56 5.27 -10.03
C ALA A 51 -8.90 5.68 -10.67
N LYS A 52 -9.20 5.14 -11.87
CA LYS A 52 -10.45 5.37 -12.58
C LYS A 52 -11.67 4.81 -11.84
N GLU A 53 -11.56 3.62 -11.25
CA GLU A 53 -12.65 2.97 -10.52
C GLU A 53 -12.92 3.68 -9.19
N VAL A 54 -11.86 4.09 -8.49
CA VAL A 54 -11.94 4.91 -7.27
C VAL A 54 -12.61 6.25 -7.58
N ALA A 55 -12.18 6.94 -8.64
CA ALA A 55 -12.77 8.22 -9.06
C ALA A 55 -14.24 8.08 -9.50
N SER A 56 -14.62 6.91 -10.04
CA SER A 56 -16.00 6.59 -10.42
C SER A 56 -16.84 6.10 -9.24
N GLY A 57 -16.28 6.04 -8.04
CA GLY A 57 -16.98 5.66 -6.82
C GLY A 57 -17.37 4.18 -6.74
N HIS A 58 -16.54 3.29 -7.28
CA HIS A 58 -16.67 1.85 -7.04
C HIS A 58 -16.19 1.49 -5.63
N HIS A 59 -16.80 0.46 -5.05
CA HIS A 59 -16.37 -0.07 -3.76
C HIS A 59 -14.91 -0.51 -3.83
N THR A 60 -14.09 0.11 -2.99
CA THR A 60 -12.65 -0.08 -2.97
C THR A 60 -12.21 -0.43 -1.56
N VAL A 61 -11.44 -1.51 -1.42
CA VAL A 61 -10.85 -1.92 -0.14
C VAL A 61 -9.34 -1.70 -0.22
N LEU A 62 -8.81 -0.84 0.65
CA LEU A 62 -7.38 -0.61 0.77
C LEU A 62 -6.88 -1.00 2.16
N VAL A 63 -5.61 -1.38 2.22
CA VAL A 63 -4.92 -1.66 3.46
C VAL A 63 -3.86 -0.60 3.68
N LEU A 64 -3.93 0.04 4.85
CA LEU A 64 -2.92 0.96 5.33
C LEU A 64 -1.91 0.17 6.18
N GLY A 65 -0.71 -0.02 5.67
CA GLY A 65 0.40 -0.64 6.39
C GLY A 65 1.16 0.38 7.24
N GLY A 66 1.32 0.12 8.53
CA GLY A 66 2.15 0.93 9.43
C GLY A 66 1.78 0.77 10.90
N THR A 67 2.29 1.66 11.76
CA THR A 67 2.07 1.53 13.21
C THR A 67 0.62 1.85 13.60
N LYS A 68 0.00 0.97 14.41
CA LYS A 68 -1.35 1.11 15.00
C LYS A 68 -1.43 2.14 16.14
N ASN A 69 -0.93 3.35 15.91
CA ASN A 69 -0.97 4.46 16.84
C ASN A 69 -2.09 5.46 16.49
N LYS A 70 -2.14 6.60 17.19
CA LYS A 70 -3.11 7.67 16.94
C LYS A 70 -3.06 8.23 15.51
N ASN A 71 -1.89 8.30 14.89
CA ASN A 71 -1.74 8.80 13.52
C ASN A 71 -2.28 7.78 12.51
N GLY A 72 -1.94 6.49 12.69
CA GLY A 72 -2.46 5.42 11.82
C GLY A 72 -3.98 5.34 11.86
N ARG A 73 -4.57 5.37 13.06
CA ARG A 73 -6.04 5.40 13.22
C ARG A 73 -6.68 6.68 12.68
N PHE A 74 -5.99 7.81 12.77
CA PHE A 74 -6.45 9.05 12.17
C PHE A 74 -6.48 8.97 10.65
N VAL A 75 -5.41 8.47 10.02
CA VAL A 75 -5.35 8.29 8.56
C VAL A 75 -6.42 7.31 8.08
N GLU A 76 -6.55 6.16 8.74
CA GLU A 76 -7.59 5.18 8.45
C GLU A 76 -8.99 5.81 8.45
N ARG A 77 -9.29 6.62 9.47
CA ARG A 77 -10.60 7.30 9.58
C ARG A 77 -10.81 8.35 8.49
N VAL A 78 -9.81 9.19 8.22
CA VAL A 78 -9.93 10.30 7.25
C VAL A 78 -10.07 9.80 5.83
N LEU A 79 -9.43 8.68 5.50
CA LEU A 79 -9.52 8.07 4.17
C LEU A 79 -10.74 7.15 4.01
N ARG A 80 -11.47 6.83 5.08
CA ARG A 80 -12.64 5.96 4.99
C ARG A 80 -13.84 6.74 4.48
N THR A 81 -14.54 6.18 3.49
CA THR A 81 -15.83 6.67 2.97
C THR A 81 -16.78 5.49 2.77
N ASP A 82 -18.05 5.73 2.44
CA ASP A 82 -19.03 4.66 2.15
C ASP A 82 -18.58 3.73 1.02
N LYS A 83 -17.75 4.25 0.11
CA LYS A 83 -17.22 3.54 -1.07
C LYS A 83 -15.77 3.12 -0.91
N MET A 84 -15.04 3.67 0.07
CA MET A 84 -13.64 3.38 0.30
C MET A 84 -13.43 2.85 1.72
N HIS A 85 -13.27 1.53 1.83
CA HIS A 85 -12.95 0.88 3.09
C HIS A 85 -11.44 0.83 3.28
N ILE A 86 -10.95 1.28 4.44
CA ILE A 86 -9.53 1.27 4.79
C ILE A 86 -9.34 0.42 6.04
N THR A 87 -8.43 -0.56 5.98
CA THR A 87 -8.04 -1.37 7.14
C THR A 87 -6.61 -1.08 7.54
N LEU A 88 -6.36 -0.80 8.82
CA LEU A 88 -5.00 -0.59 9.34
C LEU A 88 -4.32 -1.92 9.74
N SER A 89 -3.18 -2.21 9.13
CA SER A 89 -2.33 -3.38 9.42
C SER A 89 -0.95 -2.97 9.91
N SER A 90 -0.39 -3.78 10.83
CA SER A 90 0.99 -3.64 11.29
C SER A 90 2.01 -4.31 10.35
N ASP A 91 1.57 -5.17 9.43
CA ASP A 91 2.43 -5.80 8.42
C ASP A 91 2.67 -4.85 7.25
N LYS A 92 3.51 -3.84 7.49
CA LYS A 92 3.83 -2.78 6.52
C LYS A 92 4.57 -3.32 5.29
N ASP A 93 5.41 -4.34 5.48
CA ASP A 93 6.31 -4.83 4.44
C ASP A 93 5.58 -5.84 3.55
N GLY A 94 4.83 -6.78 4.12
CA GLY A 94 4.02 -7.73 3.36
C GLY A 94 3.03 -7.05 2.41
N ILE A 95 2.41 -5.96 2.86
CA ILE A 95 1.47 -5.16 2.06
C ILE A 95 2.14 -4.52 0.83
N GLN A 96 3.37 -4.02 0.99
CA GLN A 96 4.12 -3.41 -0.11
C GLN A 96 4.64 -4.48 -1.09
N LEU A 97 5.13 -5.60 -0.56
CA LEU A 97 5.57 -6.74 -1.36
C LEU A 97 4.42 -7.34 -2.17
N LEU A 98 3.24 -7.52 -1.57
CA LEU A 98 2.05 -7.95 -2.31
C LEU A 98 1.70 -6.97 -3.44
N GLY A 99 1.79 -5.66 -3.15
CA GLY A 99 1.60 -4.61 -4.15
C GLY A 99 2.60 -4.68 -5.31
N PHE A 100 3.85 -5.08 -5.02
CA PHE A 100 4.90 -5.31 -6.01
C PHE A 100 4.62 -6.58 -6.85
N TYR A 101 4.31 -7.70 -6.21
CA TYR A 101 4.12 -8.99 -6.87
C TYR A 101 2.80 -9.10 -7.64
N LYS A 102 1.81 -8.24 -7.39
CA LYS A 102 0.45 -8.35 -7.97
C LYS A 102 0.43 -8.56 -9.49
N ASN A 103 1.32 -7.88 -10.22
CA ASN A 103 1.37 -7.98 -11.68
C ASN A 103 1.99 -9.31 -12.14
N VAL A 104 3.03 -9.77 -11.45
CA VAL A 104 3.66 -11.07 -11.71
C VAL A 104 2.66 -12.18 -11.43
N ILE A 105 1.95 -12.11 -10.30
CA ILE A 105 0.90 -13.06 -9.95
C ILE A 105 -0.22 -13.05 -11.00
N ALA A 106 -0.67 -11.87 -11.45
CA ALA A 106 -1.69 -11.78 -12.50
C ALA A 106 -1.28 -12.45 -13.81
N ILE A 107 -0.01 -12.30 -14.23
CA ILE A 107 0.52 -12.97 -15.43
C ILE A 107 0.55 -14.48 -15.24
N LEU A 108 1.07 -14.97 -14.10
CA LEU A 108 1.14 -16.39 -13.81
C LEU A 108 -0.25 -17.04 -13.76
N VAL A 109 -1.22 -16.37 -13.14
CA VAL A 109 -2.62 -16.80 -13.11
C VAL A 109 -3.17 -16.93 -14.53
N GLY A 110 -2.99 -15.91 -15.39
CA GLY A 110 -3.47 -15.96 -16.78
C GLY A 110 -2.87 -17.11 -17.58
N ILE A 111 -1.57 -17.39 -17.42
CA ILE A 111 -0.91 -18.53 -18.07
C ILE A 111 -1.50 -19.86 -17.57
N CYS A 112 -1.70 -20.00 -16.26
CA CYS A 112 -2.28 -21.22 -15.68
C CYS A 112 -3.72 -21.47 -16.16
N GLU A 113 -4.54 -20.43 -16.24
CA GLU A 113 -5.91 -20.51 -16.75
C GLU A 113 -5.93 -20.95 -18.23
N GLU A 114 -5.03 -20.42 -19.07
CA GLU A 114 -4.92 -20.82 -20.49
C GLU A 114 -4.48 -22.28 -20.65
N LEU A 115 -3.65 -22.79 -19.73
CA LEU A 115 -3.20 -24.19 -19.73
C LEU A 115 -4.22 -25.17 -19.11
N GLY A 116 -5.43 -24.71 -18.78
CA GLY A 116 -6.50 -25.54 -18.21
C GLY A 116 -6.38 -25.81 -16.70
N GLY A 117 -5.54 -25.04 -15.99
CA GLY A 117 -5.46 -25.09 -14.54
C GLY A 117 -6.59 -24.30 -13.88
N GLU A 118 -7.48 -24.97 -13.15
CA GLU A 118 -8.44 -24.30 -12.28
C GLU A 118 -7.73 -23.72 -11.06
N ILE A 119 -7.51 -22.40 -11.04
CA ILE A 119 -7.09 -21.71 -9.82
C ILE A 119 -8.35 -21.46 -8.99
N ILE A 120 -8.64 -22.38 -8.06
CA ILE A 120 -9.71 -22.22 -7.09
C ILE A 120 -9.30 -21.15 -6.07
N LEU A 121 -9.51 -19.88 -6.42
CA LEU A 121 -9.58 -18.79 -5.44
C LEU A 121 -10.95 -18.90 -4.75
N LYS A 122 -11.06 -19.79 -3.75
CA LYS A 122 -12.22 -19.82 -2.85
C LYS A 122 -12.28 -18.47 -2.13
N GLN A 123 -13.11 -17.55 -2.63
CA GLN A 123 -13.57 -16.40 -1.87
C GLN A 123 -14.55 -16.93 -0.83
N HIS A 124 -14.09 -16.97 0.43
CA HIS A 124 -14.94 -17.03 1.61
C HIS A 124 -14.90 -15.68 2.31
#